data_AF-A0A4R2INE8-F1
#
_entry.id   AF-A0A4R2INE8-F1
#
_cell.length_a   1.000
_cell.length_b   1.000
_cell.length_c   1.000
_cell.angle_alpha   90.00
_cell.angle_beta   90.00
_cell.angle_gamma   90.00
#
_symmetry.space_group_name_H-M   'P 1'
#
loop_
_entity.id
_entity.type
_entity.pdbx_description
1 polymer ?
#
loop_
_entity_poly.entity_id
_entity_poly.type
_entity_poly.pdbx_seq_one_letter_code
_entity_poly.pdbx_strand_id
1 'polypeptide(L)' 'MSQRSKRARRLATLLSTASRVHVELRYRRETGAYQVIWTAGPTPAAMYDLAARHATEAHPLDVDDLAWERRAS' A
#
# COMPACT_ATOMS: atom_id res chain seq x y z
N MET A 1 1.38 -10.00 -16.61
CA MET A 1 1.29 -9.21 -15.35
C MET A 1 0.42 -7.99 -15.59
N SER A 2 -0.68 -7.82 -14.86
CA SER A 2 -1.69 -6.78 -15.14
C SER A 2 -1.19 -5.38 -14.78
N GLN A 3 -1.81 -4.34 -15.36
CA GLN A 3 -1.50 -2.95 -15.03
C GLN A 3 -1.76 -2.65 -13.54
N ARG A 4 -2.82 -3.24 -12.96
CA ARG A 4 -3.13 -3.16 -11.53
C ARG A 4 -2.01 -3.73 -10.65
N SER A 5 -1.43 -4.88 -11.01
CA SER A 5 -0.32 -5.46 -10.26
C SER A 5 0.99 -4.66 -10.37
N LYS A 6 1.26 -4.06 -11.54
CA LYS A 6 2.42 -3.14 -11.70
C LYS A 6 2.29 -1.92 -10.80
N ARG A 7 1.08 -1.35 -10.73
CA ARG A 7 0.76 -0.19 -9.87
C ARG A 7 0.88 -0.54 -8.39
N ALA A 8 0.34 -1.68 -7.96
CA ALA A 8 0.48 -2.15 -6.60
C ALA A 8 1.96 -2.29 -6.18
N ARG A 9 2.80 -2.85 -7.06
CA ARG A 9 4.24 -2.96 -6.79
C ARG A 9 4.91 -1.59 -6.68
N ARG A 10 4.56 -0.64 -7.55
CA ARG A 10 5.09 0.74 -7.49
C ARG A 10 4.68 1.44 -6.19
N LEU A 11 3.43 1.27 -5.76
CA LEU A 11 2.94 1.80 -4.48
C LEU A 11 3.70 1.19 -3.30
N ALA A 12 3.93 -0.13 -3.28
CA ALA A 12 4.73 -0.80 -2.25
C ALA A 12 6.14 -0.19 -2.14
N THR A 13 6.80 0.02 -3.28
CA THR A 13 8.14 0.64 -3.34
C THR A 13 8.13 2.10 -2.84
N LEU A 14 7.14 2.89 -3.25
CA LEU A 14 6.99 4.28 -2.81
C LEU A 14 6.79 4.36 -1.30
N LEU A 15 5.83 3.59 -0.77
CA LEU A 15 5.56 3.56 0.66
C LEU A 15 6.76 3.06 1.44
N SER A 16 7.47 2.03 0.94
CA SER A 16 8.67 1.53 1.61
C SER A 16 9.77 2.61 1.69
N THR A 17 9.97 3.34 0.61
CA THR A 17 10.95 4.44 0.54
C THR A 17 10.58 5.58 1.48
N ALA A 18 9.32 6.01 1.45
CA ALA A 18 8.84 7.17 2.20
C ALA A 18 8.76 6.91 3.71
N SER A 19 8.35 5.70 4.10
CA SER A 19 8.18 5.31 5.51
C SER A 19 9.42 4.67 6.14
N ARG A 20 10.42 4.32 5.33
CA ARG A 20 11.62 3.56 5.74
C ARG A 20 11.29 2.21 6.39
N VAL A 21 10.12 1.63 6.12
CA VAL A 21 9.76 0.27 6.51
C VAL A 21 9.51 -0.60 5.29
N HIS A 22 9.62 -1.91 5.43
CA HIS A 22 9.25 -2.81 4.34
C HIS A 22 7.72 -2.88 4.21
N VAL A 23 7.21 -2.52 3.05
CA VAL A 23 5.77 -2.57 2.73
C VAL A 23 5.51 -3.61 1.64
N GLU A 24 4.59 -4.53 1.91
CA GLU A 24 4.11 -5.55 0.99
C GLU A 24 2.67 -5.25 0.56
N LEU A 25 2.36 -5.44 -0.73
CA LEU A 25 0.98 -5.40 -1.23
C LEU A 25 0.55 -6.80 -1.67
N ARG A 26 -0.44 -7.36 -0.97
CA ARG A 26 -1.00 -8.69 -1.24
C ARG A 26 -2.40 -8.59 -1.84
N TYR A 27 -2.61 -9.17 -3.02
CA TYR A 27 -3.95 -9.24 -3.59
C TYR A 27 -4.81 -10.27 -2.84
N ARG A 28 -5.95 -9.85 -2.32
CA ARG A 28 -6.97 -10.69 -1.68
C ARG A 28 -8.05 -10.99 -2.70
N ARG A 29 -8.16 -12.26 -3.11
CA ARG A 29 -9.14 -12.68 -4.11
C ARG A 29 -10.56 -12.64 -3.58
N GLU A 30 -10.73 -12.83 -2.27
CA GLU A 30 -12.00 -12.89 -1.56
C GLU A 30 -12.71 -11.53 -1.56
N THR A 31 -11.93 -10.44 -1.50
CA THR A 31 -12.44 -9.07 -1.47
C THR A 31 -12.19 -8.29 -2.77
N GLY A 32 -11.43 -8.85 -3.71
CA GLY A 32 -11.02 -8.15 -4.94
C GLY A 32 -10.05 -6.98 -4.70
N ALA A 33 -9.53 -6.85 -3.48
CA ALA A 33 -8.76 -5.70 -3.02
C ALA A 33 -7.28 -6.05 -2.81
N TYR A 34 -6.43 -5.02 -2.83
CA TYR A 34 -5.06 -5.14 -2.36
C TYR A 34 -5.00 -4.84 -0.86
N GLN A 35 -4.24 -5.65 -0.14
CA GLN A 35 -3.92 -5.43 1.25
C GLN A 35 -2.49 -4.94 1.37
N VAL A 36 -2.32 -3.77 1.99
CA VAL A 36 -1.04 -3.17 2.34
C VAL A 36 -0.63 -3.68 3.71
N ILE A 37 0.53 -4.31 3.80
CA ILE A 37 1.02 -4.98 5.00
C ILE A 37 2.43 -4.48 5.30
N TRP A 38 2.69 -4.10 6.55
CA TRP A 38 4.02 -3.73 7.02
C TRP A 38 4.18 -4.08 8.49
N THR A 39 5.42 -4.14 8.95
CA THR A 39 5.79 -4.39 10.35
C THR A 39 6.38 -3.14 10.98
N ALA A 40 6.02 -2.89 12.26
CA ALA A 40 6.46 -1.72 13.03
C ALA A 40 6.19 -0.38 12.29
N GLY A 41 6.88 0.70 12.68
CA GLY A 41 6.84 1.97 11.94
C GLY A 41 5.51 2.75 12.05
N PRO A 42 5.02 3.37 10.95
CA PRO A 42 3.86 4.26 11.00
C PRO A 42 2.57 3.54 11.41
N THR A 43 1.62 4.28 11.97
CA THR A 43 0.26 3.81 12.19
C THR A 43 -0.46 3.61 10.84
N PRO A 44 -1.55 2.83 10.79
CA PRO A 44 -2.35 2.70 9.56
C PRO A 44 -2.79 4.03 8.96
N ALA A 45 -3.22 4.99 9.80
CA ALA A 45 -3.60 6.34 9.35
C ALA A 45 -2.41 7.08 8.71
N ALA A 46 -1.22 7.06 9.34
CA ALA A 46 -0.04 7.71 8.78
C ALA A 46 0.41 7.07 7.45
N MET A 47 0.22 5.76 7.30
CA MET A 47 0.54 5.06 6.05
C MET A 47 -0.49 5.39 4.95
N TYR A 48 -1.77 5.52 5.30
CA TYR A 48 -2.80 6.02 4.40
C TYR A 48 -2.49 7.45 3.94
N ASP A 49 -2.14 8.36 4.85
CA ASP A 49 -1.80 9.75 4.51
C ASP A 49 -0.56 9.84 3.60
N LEU A 50 0.42 8.94 3.79
CA LEU A 50 1.54 8.80 2.87
C LEU A 50 1.05 8.37 1.48
N ALA A 51 0.21 7.33 1.40
CA ALA A 51 -0.33 6.87 0.13
C ALA A 51 -1.18 7.92 -0.57
N ALA A 52 -2.03 8.66 0.17
CA ALA A 52 -2.88 9.72 -0.34
C ALA A 52 -2.06 10.88 -0.92
N ARG A 53 -0.98 11.30 -0.25
CA ARG A 53 -0.05 12.32 -0.77
C ARG A 53 0.62 11.89 -2.08
N HIS A 54 0.90 10.61 -2.23
CA HIS A 54 1.49 10.04 -3.44
C HIS A 54 0.44 9.50 -4.44
N ALA A 55 -0.87 9.60 -4.14
CA ALA A 55 -1.94 9.06 -4.98
C ALA A 55 -1.98 9.74 -6.35
N THR A 56 -1.63 11.02 -6.40
CA THR A 56 -1.50 11.81 -7.63
C THR A 56 -0.43 11.21 -8.56
N GLU A 57 0.67 10.68 -7.99
CA GLU A 57 1.76 9.99 -8.70
C GLU A 57 1.46 8.50 -8.98
N ALA A 58 0.54 7.89 -8.21
CA ALA A 58 0.23 6.46 -8.23
C ALA A 58 -1.01 6.07 -9.06
N HIS A 59 -1.67 7.03 -9.73
CA HIS A 59 -2.73 6.87 -10.74
C HIS A 59 -2.92 5.43 -11.30
N PRO A 60 -4.12 4.82 -11.28
CA PRO A 60 -5.23 4.78 -10.33
C PRO A 60 -5.24 3.41 -9.63
N LEU A 61 -4.48 3.27 -8.54
CA LEU A 61 -4.92 2.34 -7.52
C LEU A 61 -5.80 3.16 -6.61
N ASP A 62 -7.07 2.80 -6.48
CA ASP A 62 -7.96 3.48 -5.56
C ASP A 62 -7.42 3.21 -4.15
N VAL A 63 -6.83 4.23 -3.54
CA VAL A 63 -6.20 4.11 -2.22
C VAL A 63 -7.26 3.80 -1.16
N ASP A 64 -8.50 4.18 -1.44
CA ASP A 64 -9.66 3.90 -0.59
C ASP A 64 -10.11 2.43 -0.68
N ASP A 65 -9.78 1.72 -1.77
CA ASP A 65 -10.01 0.27 -1.90
C ASP A 65 -8.94 -0.58 -1.20
N LEU A 66 -7.93 0.03 -0.58
CA LEU A 66 -6.84 -0.68 0.08
C LEU A 66 -7.18 -1.05 1.51
N ALA A 67 -6.91 -2.31 1.87
CA ALA A 67 -6.92 -2.74 3.26
C ALA A 67 -5.55 -2.50 3.90
N TRP A 68 -5.51 -1.92 5.10
CA TRP A 68 -4.27 -1.54 5.78
C TRP A 68 -4.04 -2.41 7.00
N GLU A 69 -2.93 -3.16 7.04
CA GLU A 69 -2.59 -4.05 8.14
C GLU A 69 -1.17 -3.77 8.64
N ARG A 70 -1.07 -3.16 9.84
CA ARG A 70 0.20 -3.10 10.57
C ARG A 70 0.34 -4.33 11.45
N ARG A 71 1.34 -5.15 11.21
CA ARG A 71 1.66 -6.32 12.04
C ARG A 71 2.56 -5.93 13.21
N ALA A 72 2.30 -6.54 14.36
CA ALA A 72 3.27 -6.60 15.43
C ALA A 72 4.40 -7.55 14.99
N SER A 73 5.64 -7.08 15.11
CA SER A 73 6.85 -7.89 14.93
C SER A 73 6.99 -8.93 16.02
#